data_AF-A0A073JZK1-F1
#
_entry.id   AF-A0A073JZK1-F1
#
_cell.length_a   1.000
_cell.length_b   1.000
_cell.length_c   1.000
_cell.angle_alpha   90.00
_cell.angle_beta   90.00
_cell.angle_gamma   90.00
#
_symmetry.space_group_name_H-M   'P 1'
#
loop_
_entity.id
_entity.type
_entity.pdbx_description
1 polymer ?
#
loop_
_entity_poly.entity_id
_entity_poly.type
_entity_poly.pdbx_seq_one_letter_code
_entity_poly.pdbx_strand_id
1 'polypeptide(L)' 'MKQLAKGILVGSLATVAAIASGVLTFHKTVIKPAEEEEEKFDQNRRAAIRKGRSAHQL' A
#
# COMPACT_ATOMS: atom_id res chain seq x y z
N MET A 1 24.99 -33.83 8.85
CA MET A 1 23.89 -32.99 9.38
C MET A 1 23.98 -31.50 9.03
N LYS A 2 25.16 -30.89 8.82
CA LYS A 2 25.28 -29.44 8.52
C LYS A 2 24.56 -28.97 7.25
N GLN A 3 24.50 -29.79 6.20
CA GLN A 3 23.85 -29.41 4.94
C GLN A 3 22.32 -29.39 5.05
N LEU A 4 21.74 -30.30 5.84
CA LEU A 4 20.30 -30.32 6.12
C LEU A 4 19.89 -29.05 6.88
N ALA A 5 20.65 -28.68 7.92
CA ALA A 5 20.38 -27.46 8.70
C ALA A 5 20.46 -26.19 7.83
N LYS A 6 21.42 -26.12 6.90
CA LYS A 6 21.49 -25.02 5.92
C LYS A 6 20.29 -25.00 4.98
N GLY A 7 19.87 -26.16 4.47
CA GLY A 7 18.69 -26.26 3.61
C GLY A 7 17.41 -25.79 4.30
N ILE A 8 17.21 -26.17 5.56
CA ILE A 8 16.07 -25.74 6.36
C ILE A 8 16.09 -24.23 6.60
N LEU A 9 17.25 -23.65 6.94
CA LEU A 9 17.39 -22.20 7.13
C LEU A 9 17.10 -21.41 5.86
N VAL A 10 17.63 -21.86 4.72
CA VAL A 10 17.38 -21.18 3.43
C VAL A 10 15.91 -21.34 3.02
N GLY A 11 15.33 -22.52 3.20
CA GLY A 11 13.92 -22.78 2.87
C GLY A 11 12.95 -21.98 3.74
N SER A 12 13.21 -21.87 5.04
CA SER A 12 12.38 -21.05 5.93
C SER A 12 12.49 -19.57 5.59
N LEU A 13 13.70 -19.07 5.32
CA LEU A 13 13.91 -17.69 4.87
C LEU A 13 13.17 -17.40 3.56
N ALA A 14 13.27 -18.31 2.59
CA ALA A 14 12.58 -18.18 1.31
C ALA A 14 11.06 -18.16 1.47
N THR A 15 10.51 -18.99 2.37
CA THR A 15 9.07 -19.03 2.64
C THR A 15 8.59 -17.73 3.28
N VAL A 16 9.31 -17.20 4.27
CA VAL A 16 8.99 -15.91 4.89
C VAL A 16 9.08 -14.78 3.87
N ALA A 17 10.11 -14.79 3.02
CA ALA A 17 10.27 -13.80 1.96
C ALA A 17 9.12 -13.86 0.94
N ALA A 18 8.66 -15.06 0.57
CA ALA A 18 7.53 -15.24 -0.34
C ALA A 18 6.20 -14.72 0.26
N ILE A 19 5.95 -14.96 1.54
CA ILE A 19 4.76 -14.43 2.21
C ILE A 19 4.83 -12.90 2.28
N ALA A 20 5.97 -12.35 2.70
CA ALA A 20 6.15 -10.90 2.79
C ALA A 20 5.98 -10.22 1.42
N SER A 21 6.56 -10.79 0.37
CA SER A 21 6.42 -10.25 -0.98
C SER A 21 4.99 -10.37 -1.51
N GLY A 22 4.29 -11.46 -1.21
CA GLY A 22 2.87 -11.64 -1.53
C GLY A 22 1.99 -10.56 -0.90
N VAL A 23 2.15 -10.32 0.40
CA VAL A 23 1.38 -9.29 1.13
C VAL A 23 1.67 -7.89 0.59
N LEU A 24 2.95 -7.55 0.37
CA LEU A 24 3.32 -6.23 -0.15
C LEU A 24 2.81 -6.00 -1.58
N THR A 25 2.86 -7.03 -2.42
CA THR A 25 2.35 -6.96 -3.79
C THR A 25 0.84 -6.77 -3.77
N PHE A 26 0.11 -7.57 -3.00
CA PHE A 26 -1.33 -7.47 -2.88
C PHE A 26 -1.78 -6.10 -2.37
N HIS A 27 -1.12 -5.59 -1.34
CA HIS A 27 -1.41 -4.24 -0.83
C HIS A 27 -1.18 -3.19 -1.93
N LYS A 28 -0.08 -3.26 -2.69
CA LYS A 28 0.18 -2.30 -3.77
C LYS A 28 -0.77 -2.41 -4.97
N THR A 29 -1.21 -3.61 -5.34
CA THR A 29 -1.99 -3.81 -6.57
C THR A 29 -3.49 -3.75 -6.33
N VAL A 30 -3.96 -4.04 -5.12
CA VAL A 30 -5.40 -4.13 -4.81
C VAL A 30 -5.83 -3.06 -3.82
N ILE A 31 -5.11 -2.90 -2.71
CA ILE A 31 -5.53 -2.02 -1.62
C ILE A 31 -5.22 -0.56 -1.94
N LYS A 32 -3.97 -0.25 -2.32
CA LYS A 32 -3.54 1.12 -2.61
C LYS A 32 -4.36 1.84 -3.67
N PRO A 33 -4.76 1.23 -4.80
CA PRO A 33 -5.59 1.92 -5.78
C PRO A 33 -6.92 2.42 -5.19
N ALA A 34 -7.54 1.63 -4.31
CA ALA A 34 -8.77 2.03 -3.63
C ALA A 34 -8.53 3.20 -2.67
N GLU A 35 -7.48 3.13 -1.85
CA GLU A 35 -7.10 4.21 -0.93
C GLU A 35 -6.77 5.52 -1.69
N GLU A 36 -6.04 5.42 -2.80
CA GLU A 36 -5.70 6.58 -3.63
C GLU A 36 -6.92 7.22 -4.29
N GLU A 37 -7.93 6.42 -4.68
CA GLU A 37 -9.20 6.94 -5.19
C GLU A 37 -9.97 7.71 -4.11
N GLU A 38 -10.11 7.14 -2.92
CA GLU A 38 -10.74 7.82 -1.77
C GLU A 38 -10.02 9.13 -1.43
N GLU A 39 -8.69 9.12 -1.43
CA GLU A 39 -7.89 10.31 -1.16
C GLU A 39 -8.07 11.38 -2.25
N LYS A 40 -8.13 10.99 -3.54
CA LYS A 40 -8.43 11.92 -4.64
C LYS A 40 -9.77 12.60 -4.46
N PHE A 41 -10.81 11.87 -4.05
CA PHE A 41 -12.11 12.46 -3.78
C PHE A 41 -12.08 13.43 -2.60
N ASP A 42 -11.40 13.10 -1.50
CA ASP A 42 -11.28 14.00 -0.36
C ASP A 42 -10.50 15.28 -0.71
N GLN A 43 -9.38 15.13 -1.44
CA GLN A 43 -8.59 16.28 -1.91
C GLN A 43 -9.41 17.19 -2.83
N ASN A 44 -10.17 16.62 -3.78
CA ASN A 44 -11.04 17.41 -4.65
C ASN A 44 -12.15 18.12 -3.85
N ARG A 45 -12.78 17.43 -2.89
CA ARG A 45 -13.78 18.02 -1.99
C ARG A 45 -13.20 19.20 -1.21
N ARG A 46 -12.02 19.04 -0.61
CA ARG A 46 -11.33 20.12 0.11
C ARG A 46 -11.00 21.29 -0.79
N ALA A 47 -10.49 21.02 -2.00
CA ALA A 47 -10.17 22.05 -2.98
C ALA A 47 -11.43 22.82 -3.44
N ALA A 48 -12.54 22.12 -3.67
CA ALA A 48 -13.82 22.72 -4.04
C ALA A 48 -14.37 23.62 -2.93
N ILE A 49 -14.35 23.15 -1.67
CA ILE A 49 -14.77 23.96 -0.52
C ILE A 49 -13.91 25.22 -0.40
N ARG A 50 -12.59 25.09 -0.54
CA ARG A 50 -11.67 26.23 -0.50
C ARG A 50 -11.99 27.24 -1.61
N LYS A 51 -12.20 26.76 -2.85
CA LYS A 51 -12.54 27.61 -4.00
C LYS A 51 -13.90 28.32 -3.82
N GLY A 52 -14.90 27.59 -3.31
CA GLY A 52 -16.20 28.16 -2.99
C GLY A 52 -16.10 29.27 -1.95
N ARG A 53 -15.37 29.05 -0.85
CA ARG A 53 -15.13 30.09 0.16
C ARG A 53 -14.44 31.32 -0.42
N SER A 54 -13.38 31.16 -1.20
CA SER A 54 -12.69 32.31 -1.82
C SER A 54 -13.57 33.10 -2.80
N ALA A 55 -14.52 32.45 -3.46
CA ALA A 55 -15.42 33.10 -4.42
C ALA A 55 -16.49 33.99 -3.75
N HIS A 56 -16.84 33.70 -2.49
CA HIS A 56 -17.81 34.48 -1.70
C HIS A 56 -17.14 35.45 -0.70
N GLN A 57 -15.80 35.55 -0.72
CA GLN A 57 -15.02 36.49 0.09
C GLN A 57 -14.49 37.69 -0.71
N LEU A 58 -14.92 37.85 -1.97
CA LEU A 58 -14.79 39.08 -2.77
C LEU A 58 -16.05 39.93 -2.60
#